data_AF-A0A952LAD2-F1
#
_entry.id   AF-A0A952LAD2-F1
#
_cell.length_a   1.000
_cell.length_b   1.000
_cell.length_c   1.000
_cell.angle_alpha   90.00
_cell.angle_beta   90.00
_cell.angle_gamma   90.00
#
_symmetry.space_group_name_H-M   'P 1'
#
loop_
_entity.id
_entity.type
_entity.pdbx_description
1 polymer ?
#
loop_
_entity_poly.entity_id
_entity_poly.type
_entity_poly.pdbx_seq_one_letter_code
_entity_poly.pdbx_strand_id
1 'polypeptide(L)'
;MSFTAPITLPGLALDPQWYRRSVFYEVMVRSFVDSNGDGSGDIAGLTSKLDYLQWLGIDALWLPPFFQSPLRDGGYDVADFKSILPEFGTIDEFRELVTKAHERNMRIIIDLPINHTSDQHEWFQQSRSDPEGPYGDFYVWNDTDDKWPDIRVIFVDTEDSNWAFDEARRQFYFHRFFSHQPDLNFENPAVHEAMYEMIRFWLDLGVDGFRLDAIPYLYESDEGNGEGEPKTHEFIIKLREWVDREYPGRIMIAEANQWPREVAAFFGSEEEPECHMAFDFPVMPRIFYALRS
;
A
#
# COMPACT_ATOMS: atom_id res chain seq x y z
N MET A 1 -33.26 0.00 -41.82
CA MET A 1 -32.14 0.88 -41.43
C MET A 1 -31.33 0.13 -40.40
N SER A 2 -30.10 -0.25 -40.74
CA SER A 2 -29.18 -0.94 -39.85
C SER A 2 -28.61 0.08 -38.86
N PHE A 3 -29.06 0.06 -37.62
CA PHE A 3 -28.40 0.77 -36.52
C PHE A 3 -27.24 -0.10 -36.04
N THR A 4 -26.11 -0.01 -36.75
CA THR A 4 -24.82 -0.29 -36.13
C THR A 4 -24.40 0.99 -35.44
N ALA A 5 -24.75 1.11 -34.14
CA ALA A 5 -23.95 1.95 -33.27
C ALA A 5 -22.49 1.45 -33.39
N PRO A 6 -21.49 2.34 -33.46
CA PRO A 6 -20.12 1.89 -33.34
C PRO A 6 -20.03 1.16 -32.00
N ILE A 7 -19.60 -0.10 -32.01
CA ILE A 7 -19.14 -0.78 -30.80
C ILE A 7 -17.91 0.03 -30.40
N THR A 8 -18.10 1.04 -29.55
CA THR A 8 -16.98 1.61 -28.80
C THR A 8 -16.38 0.44 -28.07
N LEU A 9 -15.10 0.17 -28.33
CA LEU A 9 -14.34 -0.76 -27.50
C LEU A 9 -14.60 -0.36 -26.04
N PRO A 10 -15.13 -1.26 -25.19
CA PRO A 10 -15.32 -0.93 -23.79
C PRO A 10 -13.94 -0.64 -23.19
N GLY A 11 -13.84 0.48 -22.49
CA GLY A 11 -12.60 1.03 -22.00
C GLY A 11 -12.94 2.16 -21.04
N LEU A 12 -12.10 2.33 -20.02
CA LEU A 12 -12.35 3.30 -18.97
C LEU A 12 -12.56 4.71 -19.54
N ALA A 13 -13.67 5.34 -19.18
CA ALA A 13 -13.85 6.76 -19.39
C ALA A 13 -13.01 7.54 -18.37
N LEU A 14 -12.43 8.66 -18.80
CA LEU A 14 -11.76 9.60 -17.89
C LEU A 14 -12.82 10.28 -17.03
N ASP A 15 -12.94 9.82 -15.78
CA ASP A 15 -13.81 10.38 -14.75
C ASP A 15 -12.98 10.52 -13.46
N PRO A 16 -12.58 11.74 -13.05
CA PRO A 16 -11.80 11.95 -11.83
C PRO A 16 -12.50 11.54 -10.53
N GLN A 17 -13.81 11.26 -10.56
CA GLN A 17 -14.62 10.91 -9.39
C GLN A 17 -15.20 9.49 -9.49
N TRP A 18 -14.64 8.65 -10.36
CA TRP A 18 -15.11 7.29 -10.64
C TRP A 18 -15.32 6.48 -9.36
N TYR A 19 -14.40 6.62 -8.40
CA TYR A 19 -14.36 5.88 -7.14
C TYR A 19 -15.59 6.09 -6.26
N ARG A 20 -16.30 7.22 -6.38
CA ARG A 20 -17.50 7.53 -5.58
C ARG A 20 -18.70 6.65 -5.93
N ARG A 21 -18.65 5.98 -7.07
CA ARG A 21 -19.74 5.12 -7.58
C ARG A 21 -19.31 3.68 -7.79
N SER A 22 -18.07 3.34 -7.44
CA SER A 22 -17.49 2.04 -7.70
C SER A 22 -17.76 1.03 -6.59
N VAL A 23 -18.00 -0.20 -7.00
CA VAL A 23 -17.92 -1.39 -6.15
C VAL A 23 -16.50 -1.94 -6.24
N PHE A 24 -15.80 -1.92 -5.10
CA PHE A 24 -14.46 -2.50 -4.96
C PHE A 24 -14.57 -3.99 -4.58
N TYR A 25 -13.64 -4.79 -5.09
CA TYR A 25 -13.49 -6.20 -4.75
C TYR A 25 -12.04 -6.48 -4.36
N GLU A 26 -11.82 -6.73 -3.07
CA GLU A 26 -10.53 -7.21 -2.57
C GLU A 26 -10.32 -8.66 -3.04
N VAL A 27 -9.23 -8.90 -3.77
CA VAL A 27 -8.91 -10.23 -4.31
C VAL A 27 -7.42 -10.53 -4.18
N MET A 28 -7.11 -11.46 -3.28
CA MET A 28 -5.75 -11.93 -3.07
C MET A 28 -5.36 -12.93 -4.18
N VAL A 29 -4.37 -12.56 -4.99
CA VAL A 29 -3.85 -13.34 -6.14
C VAL A 29 -3.62 -14.80 -5.75
N ARG A 30 -2.86 -15.01 -4.67
CA ARG A 30 -2.50 -16.33 -4.12
C ARG A 30 -3.68 -17.27 -3.89
N SER A 31 -4.85 -16.73 -3.55
CA SER A 31 -6.00 -17.53 -3.10
C SER A 31 -7.11 -17.67 -4.14
N PHE A 32 -7.01 -16.96 -5.27
CA PHE A 32 -8.14 -16.83 -6.18
C PHE A 32 -8.22 -17.97 -7.20
N VAL A 33 -7.22 -18.08 -8.09
CA VAL A 33 -7.17 -19.14 -9.11
C VAL A 33 -5.73 -19.48 -9.44
N ASP A 34 -5.37 -20.75 -9.29
CA ASP A 34 -4.15 -21.37 -9.79
C ASP A 34 -4.33 -21.75 -11.27
N SER A 35 -3.51 -21.20 -12.16
CA SER A 35 -3.56 -21.46 -13.60
C SER A 35 -2.53 -22.46 -14.09
N ASN A 36 -1.48 -22.73 -13.31
CA ASN A 36 -0.32 -23.53 -13.71
C ASN A 36 -0.23 -24.89 -12.97
N GLY A 37 -1.04 -25.09 -11.93
CA GLY A 37 -1.14 -26.32 -11.14
C GLY A 37 -0.10 -26.46 -10.03
N ASP A 38 0.59 -25.39 -9.62
CA ASP A 38 1.61 -25.42 -8.56
C ASP A 38 1.04 -25.34 -7.13
N GLY A 39 -0.27 -25.10 -6.99
CA GLY A 39 -0.98 -25.02 -5.72
C GLY A 39 -1.15 -23.59 -5.19
N SER A 40 -0.67 -22.58 -5.90
CA SER A 40 -0.87 -21.16 -5.58
C SER A 40 -1.62 -20.46 -6.71
N GLY A 41 -2.46 -19.49 -6.34
CA GLY A 41 -3.07 -18.60 -7.31
C GLY A 41 -2.06 -17.63 -7.91
N ASP A 42 -2.29 -17.28 -9.18
CA ASP A 42 -1.38 -16.46 -9.98
C ASP A 42 -2.13 -15.40 -10.81
N ILE A 43 -1.40 -14.43 -11.36
CA ILE A 43 -1.97 -13.30 -12.12
C ILE A 43 -2.68 -13.76 -13.39
N ALA A 44 -2.19 -14.81 -14.05
CA ALA A 44 -2.85 -15.37 -15.23
C ALA A 44 -4.19 -16.03 -14.86
N GLY A 45 -4.24 -16.70 -13.70
CA GLY A 45 -5.45 -17.24 -13.08
C GLY A 45 -6.47 -16.15 -12.78
N LEU A 46 -6.07 -15.06 -12.12
CA LEU A 46 -6.94 -13.89 -11.90
C LEU A 46 -7.45 -13.31 -13.23
N THR A 47 -6.56 -13.14 -14.21
CA THR A 47 -6.91 -12.65 -15.54
C THR A 47 -7.97 -13.53 -16.22
N SER A 48 -7.91 -14.85 -16.04
CA SER A 48 -8.89 -15.79 -16.59
C SER A 48 -10.30 -15.65 -16.02
N LYS A 49 -10.45 -14.95 -14.88
CA LYS A 49 -11.72 -14.76 -14.16
C LYS A 49 -12.27 -13.35 -14.25
N LEU A 50 -11.67 -12.47 -15.05
CA LEU A 50 -12.20 -11.11 -15.23
C LEU A 50 -13.63 -11.10 -15.78
N ASP A 51 -14.02 -12.08 -16.60
CA ASP A 51 -15.42 -12.20 -17.08
C ASP A 51 -16.39 -12.50 -15.93
N TYR A 52 -15.97 -13.28 -14.93
CA TYR A 52 -16.76 -13.54 -13.72
C TYR A 52 -16.90 -12.27 -12.87
N LEU A 53 -15.80 -11.54 -12.67
CA LEU A 53 -15.79 -10.30 -11.89
C LEU A 53 -16.61 -9.19 -12.57
N GLN A 54 -16.55 -9.11 -13.90
CA GLN A 54 -17.42 -8.22 -14.69
C GLN A 54 -18.89 -8.62 -14.57
N TRP A 55 -19.21 -9.92 -14.70
CA TRP A 55 -20.59 -10.41 -14.52
C TRP A 55 -21.14 -10.11 -13.13
N LEU A 56 -20.30 -10.19 -12.09
CA LEU A 56 -20.65 -9.85 -10.72
C LEU A 56 -20.98 -8.35 -10.55
N GLY A 57 -20.49 -7.50 -11.46
CA GLY A 57 -20.70 -6.05 -11.43
C GLY A 57 -19.65 -5.30 -10.64
N ILE A 58 -18.42 -5.82 -10.59
CA ILE A 58 -17.30 -5.14 -9.94
C ILE A 58 -16.75 -4.03 -10.84
N ASP A 59 -16.42 -2.88 -10.24
CA ASP A 59 -15.85 -1.72 -10.95
C ASP A 59 -14.34 -1.55 -10.71
N ALA A 60 -13.84 -2.04 -9.57
CA ALA A 60 -12.42 -1.96 -9.22
C ALA A 60 -11.96 -3.19 -8.45
N LEU A 61 -10.85 -3.80 -8.87
CA LEU A 61 -10.16 -4.83 -8.11
C LEU A 61 -9.15 -4.16 -7.20
N TRP A 62 -9.17 -4.51 -5.92
CA TRP A 62 -8.12 -4.18 -4.98
C TRP A 62 -7.28 -5.42 -4.75
N LEU A 63 -6.01 -5.35 -5.11
CA LEU A 63 -5.05 -6.43 -4.97
C LEU A 63 -4.19 -6.20 -3.72
N PRO A 64 -4.29 -7.06 -2.69
CA PRO A 64 -3.30 -7.15 -1.63
C PRO A 64 -1.88 -7.37 -2.16
N PRO A 65 -0.82 -7.20 -1.34
CA PRO A 65 0.56 -7.26 -1.79
C PRO A 65 0.89 -8.53 -2.61
N PHE A 66 1.48 -8.31 -3.79
CA PHE A 66 1.97 -9.37 -4.69
C PHE A 66 3.45 -9.17 -5.06
N PHE A 67 4.12 -8.26 -4.37
CA PHE A 67 5.52 -7.91 -4.59
C PHE A 67 6.46 -9.06 -4.17
N GLN A 68 7.72 -8.98 -4.60
CA GLN A 68 8.76 -9.85 -4.08
C GLN A 68 8.88 -9.68 -2.56
N SER A 69 8.71 -10.78 -1.82
CA SER A 69 8.65 -10.81 -0.36
C SER A 69 9.02 -12.20 0.16
N PRO A 70 9.61 -12.32 1.37
CA PRO A 70 9.76 -13.61 2.04
C PRO A 70 8.45 -14.13 2.67
N LEU A 71 7.36 -13.38 2.56
CA LEU A 71 6.00 -13.73 3.01
C LEU A 71 5.90 -14.02 4.50
N ARG A 72 6.70 -13.32 5.33
CA ARG A 72 6.64 -13.46 6.79
C ARG A 72 5.47 -12.70 7.40
N ASP A 73 4.90 -11.75 6.66
CA ASP A 73 3.65 -11.05 6.98
C ASP A 73 2.70 -11.02 5.77
N GLY A 74 2.49 -12.19 5.14
CA GLY A 74 1.52 -12.32 4.05
C GLY A 74 1.83 -11.52 2.77
N GLY A 75 3.04 -10.96 2.66
CA GLY A 75 3.47 -10.11 1.54
C GLY A 75 3.61 -8.62 1.88
N TYR A 76 3.20 -8.20 3.08
CA TYR A 76 3.38 -6.81 3.55
C TYR A 76 4.84 -6.51 3.90
N ASP A 77 5.66 -7.53 4.17
CA ASP A 77 7.11 -7.44 4.27
C ASP A 77 7.77 -7.44 2.88
N VAL A 78 7.78 -6.30 2.19
CA VAL A 78 8.24 -6.18 0.79
C VAL A 78 9.77 -6.10 0.70
N ALA A 79 10.38 -7.00 -0.10
CA ALA A 79 11.83 -7.03 -0.35
C ALA A 79 12.24 -6.33 -1.66
N ASP A 80 11.33 -6.20 -2.63
CA ASP A 80 11.51 -5.36 -3.83
C ASP A 80 10.15 -4.90 -4.37
N PHE A 81 9.89 -3.60 -4.28
CA PHE A 81 8.64 -2.98 -4.70
C PHE A 81 8.42 -2.90 -6.22
N LYS A 82 9.44 -3.12 -7.05
CA LYS A 82 9.34 -3.06 -8.52
C LYS A 82 9.33 -4.46 -9.15
N SER A 83 9.32 -5.50 -8.33
CA SER A 83 9.27 -6.90 -8.74
C SER A 83 8.02 -7.60 -8.20
N ILE A 84 7.53 -8.58 -8.95
CA ILE A 84 6.42 -9.45 -8.55
C ILE A 84 7.01 -10.73 -7.99
N LEU A 85 6.39 -11.29 -6.95
CA LEU A 85 6.78 -12.59 -6.41
C LEU A 85 6.72 -13.65 -7.54
N PRO A 86 7.79 -14.43 -7.79
CA PRO A 86 7.82 -15.40 -8.89
C PRO A 86 6.68 -16.41 -8.90
N GLU A 87 6.13 -16.75 -7.73
CA GLU A 87 4.95 -17.62 -7.58
C GLU A 87 3.67 -16.98 -8.14
N PHE A 88 3.57 -15.65 -8.19
CA PHE A 88 2.39 -14.94 -8.70
C PHE A 88 2.47 -14.57 -10.18
N GLY A 89 3.66 -14.59 -10.77
CA GLY A 89 3.89 -14.31 -12.18
C GLY A 89 4.89 -13.18 -12.43
N THR A 90 4.70 -12.47 -13.54
CA THR A 90 5.65 -11.50 -14.10
C THR A 90 5.02 -10.12 -14.32
N ILE A 91 5.87 -9.10 -14.49
CA ILE A 91 5.42 -7.73 -14.83
C ILE A 91 4.63 -7.71 -16.15
N ASP A 92 4.97 -8.57 -17.12
CA ASP A 92 4.24 -8.63 -18.38
C ASP A 92 2.83 -9.23 -18.20
N GLU A 93 2.68 -10.26 -17.37
CA GLU A 93 1.36 -10.79 -17.01
C GLU A 93 0.53 -9.77 -16.22
N PHE A 94 1.17 -8.96 -15.36
CA PHE A 94 0.50 -7.86 -14.69
C PHE A 94 0.00 -6.79 -15.66
N ARG A 95 0.81 -6.41 -16.65
CA ARG A 95 0.38 -5.48 -17.73
C ARG A 95 -0.81 -6.04 -18.51
N GLU A 96 -0.81 -7.35 -18.76
CA GLU A 96 -1.93 -8.02 -19.41
C GLU A 96 -3.19 -7.99 -18.54
N LEU A 97 -3.07 -8.24 -17.23
CA LEU A 97 -4.17 -8.10 -16.27
C LEU A 97 -4.78 -6.69 -16.32
N VAL A 98 -3.94 -5.65 -16.21
CA VAL A 98 -4.38 -4.24 -16.24
C VAL A 98 -5.12 -3.96 -17.56
N THR A 99 -4.53 -4.32 -18.70
CA THR A 99 -5.13 -4.12 -20.02
C THR A 99 -6.50 -4.79 -20.12
N LYS A 100 -6.59 -6.08 -19.75
CA LYS A 100 -7.84 -6.85 -19.84
C LYS A 100 -8.90 -6.43 -18.83
N ALA A 101 -8.50 -5.93 -17.67
CA ALA A 101 -9.42 -5.35 -16.69
C ALA A 101 -10.00 -4.04 -17.25
N HIS A 102 -9.16 -3.17 -17.80
CA HIS A 102 -9.57 -1.89 -18.40
C HIS A 102 -10.52 -2.09 -19.60
N GLU A 103 -10.28 -3.09 -20.45
CA GLU A 103 -11.20 -3.49 -21.54
C GLU A 103 -12.59 -3.90 -21.02
N ARG A 104 -12.70 -4.29 -19.75
CA ARG A 104 -13.96 -4.68 -19.09
C ARG A 104 -14.57 -3.56 -18.26
N ASN A 105 -14.01 -2.36 -18.34
CA ASN A 105 -14.32 -1.20 -17.50
C ASN A 105 -14.03 -1.41 -16.00
N MET A 106 -13.14 -2.35 -15.66
CA MET A 106 -12.68 -2.55 -14.29
C MET A 106 -11.34 -1.86 -14.09
N ARG A 107 -11.16 -1.23 -12.93
CA ARG A 107 -9.91 -0.59 -12.50
C ARG A 107 -9.09 -1.51 -11.60
N ILE A 108 -7.79 -1.26 -11.51
CA ILE A 108 -6.86 -1.99 -10.64
C ILE A 108 -6.30 -1.04 -9.58
N ILE A 109 -6.59 -1.31 -8.32
CA ILE A 109 -5.95 -0.72 -7.15
C ILE A 109 -4.99 -1.75 -6.57
N ILE A 110 -3.80 -1.31 -6.19
CA ILE A 110 -2.85 -2.18 -5.50
C ILE A 110 -2.59 -1.69 -4.08
N ASP A 111 -2.32 -2.64 -3.20
CA ASP A 111 -1.77 -2.35 -1.88
C ASP A 111 -0.36 -1.80 -1.96
N LEU A 112 -0.05 -0.83 -1.10
CA LEU A 112 1.26 -0.21 -1.04
C LEU A 112 1.69 0.00 0.42
N PRO A 113 2.47 -0.93 1.00
CA PRO A 113 3.10 -0.77 2.31
C PRO A 113 4.20 0.28 2.22
N ILE A 114 3.87 1.53 2.55
CA ILE A 114 4.80 2.66 2.44
C ILE A 114 5.59 2.90 3.74
N ASN A 115 5.14 2.36 4.87
CA ASN A 115 5.75 2.60 6.17
C ASN A 115 7.10 1.88 6.37
N HIS A 116 7.20 0.65 5.87
CA HIS A 116 8.29 -0.26 6.17
C HIS A 116 8.64 -1.11 4.96
N THR A 117 9.77 -1.80 5.03
CA THR A 117 10.18 -2.84 4.05
C THR A 117 10.46 -4.14 4.78
N SER A 118 10.76 -5.22 4.06
CA SER A 118 11.36 -6.42 4.65
C SER A 118 12.79 -6.14 5.12
N ASP A 119 13.22 -6.78 6.20
CA ASP A 119 14.64 -6.86 6.58
C ASP A 119 15.54 -7.45 5.46
N GLN A 120 14.98 -8.11 4.46
CA GLN A 120 15.70 -8.61 3.28
C GLN A 120 15.78 -7.60 2.14
N HIS A 121 15.12 -6.45 2.24
CA HIS A 121 15.17 -5.41 1.23
C HIS A 121 16.60 -4.86 1.08
N GLU A 122 17.04 -4.62 -0.16
CA GLU A 122 18.41 -4.19 -0.45
C GLU A 122 18.79 -2.92 0.34
N TRP A 123 17.89 -1.95 0.41
CA TRP A 123 18.06 -0.75 1.25
C TRP A 123 18.40 -1.09 2.71
N PHE A 124 17.71 -2.05 3.35
CA PHE A 124 18.01 -2.38 4.75
C PHE A 124 19.37 -3.08 4.87
N GLN A 125 19.66 -4.00 3.94
CA GLN A 125 20.95 -4.69 3.88
C GLN A 125 22.12 -3.72 3.69
N GLN A 126 21.96 -2.68 2.87
CA GLN A 126 22.96 -1.62 2.72
C GLN A 126 23.00 -0.72 3.95
N SER A 127 21.85 -0.31 4.49
CA SER A 127 21.77 0.52 5.70
C SER A 127 22.48 -0.11 6.89
N ARG A 128 22.29 -1.41 7.12
CA ARG A 128 22.93 -2.12 8.25
C ARG A 128 24.43 -2.39 8.06
N SER A 129 24.91 -2.39 6.82
CA SER A 129 26.31 -2.75 6.51
C SER A 129 27.22 -1.54 6.25
N ASP A 130 26.66 -0.44 5.76
CA ASP A 130 27.38 0.82 5.50
C ASP A 130 26.58 2.03 6.03
N PRO A 131 26.71 2.35 7.34
CA PRO A 131 25.97 3.46 7.96
C PRO A 131 26.28 4.84 7.36
N GLU A 132 27.44 5.02 6.72
CA GLU A 132 27.82 6.30 6.06
C GLU A 132 27.47 6.30 4.56
N GLY A 133 26.92 5.18 4.07
CA GLY A 133 26.51 5.01 2.68
C GLY A 133 25.18 5.70 2.35
N PRO A 134 24.74 5.63 1.08
CA PRO A 134 23.52 6.31 0.64
C PRO A 134 22.24 5.81 1.33
N TYR A 135 22.26 4.59 1.87
CA TYR A 135 21.13 3.99 2.59
C TYR A 135 21.31 4.02 4.12
N GLY A 136 22.38 4.63 4.64
CA GLY A 136 22.66 4.70 6.07
C GLY A 136 21.48 5.19 6.90
N ASP A 137 20.80 6.24 6.42
CA ASP A 137 19.66 6.88 7.07
C ASP A 137 18.32 6.56 6.40
N PHE A 138 18.21 5.46 5.65
CA PHE A 138 16.93 5.03 5.06
C PHE A 138 15.96 4.42 6.08
N TYR A 139 16.47 4.02 7.25
CA TYR A 139 15.70 3.43 8.34
C TYR A 139 15.97 4.21 9.62
N VAL A 140 15.08 4.04 10.60
CA VAL A 140 15.17 4.74 11.87
C VAL A 140 16.08 3.94 12.81
N TRP A 141 17.29 4.46 13.04
CA TRP A 141 18.29 3.84 13.91
C TRP A 141 18.48 4.63 15.21
N ASN A 142 18.79 3.93 16.30
CA ASN A 142 19.15 4.54 17.58
C ASN A 142 20.12 3.65 18.37
N ASP A 143 20.95 4.26 19.23
CA ASP A 143 21.92 3.51 20.06
C ASP A 143 21.25 2.77 21.23
N THR A 144 20.04 3.18 21.61
CA THR A 144 19.24 2.67 22.72
C THR A 144 17.83 2.30 22.26
N ASP A 145 17.12 1.52 23.06
CA ASP A 145 15.71 1.11 22.84
C ASP A 145 14.71 1.94 23.67
N ASP A 146 15.16 3.05 24.27
CA ASP A 146 14.37 3.87 25.19
C ASP A 146 13.69 5.08 24.54
N LYS A 147 13.91 5.28 23.23
CA LYS A 147 13.28 6.37 22.48
C LYS A 147 11.81 6.04 22.20
N TRP A 148 10.95 7.05 22.35
CA TRP A 148 9.51 6.97 22.12
C TRP A 148 8.76 5.90 22.94
N PRO A 149 8.88 5.91 24.27
CA PRO A 149 8.25 4.91 25.13
C PRO A 149 6.71 4.97 25.12
N ASP A 150 6.12 6.09 24.68
CA ASP A 150 4.68 6.30 24.62
C ASP A 150 4.06 5.78 23.31
N ILE A 151 4.87 5.39 22.32
CA ILE A 151 4.38 4.73 21.09
C ILE A 151 4.06 3.27 21.44
N ARG A 152 2.79 2.91 21.33
CA ARG A 152 2.33 1.54 21.63
C ARG A 152 2.92 0.50 20.67
N VAL A 153 3.10 -0.72 21.17
CA VAL A 153 3.38 -1.90 20.33
C VAL A 153 2.07 -2.37 19.69
N ILE A 154 2.05 -2.60 18.37
CA ILE A 154 0.85 -3.04 17.65
C ILE A 154 0.64 -4.54 17.83
N PHE A 155 1.67 -5.35 17.62
CA PHE A 155 1.62 -6.81 17.74
C PHE A 155 2.10 -7.29 19.11
N VAL A 156 1.39 -6.89 20.16
CA VAL A 156 1.72 -7.18 21.57
C VAL A 156 1.84 -8.67 21.92
N ASP A 157 1.27 -9.56 21.11
CA ASP A 157 1.34 -11.01 21.32
C ASP A 157 2.64 -11.62 20.76
N THR A 158 3.42 -10.86 19.99
CA THR A 158 4.63 -11.32 19.29
C THR A 158 5.86 -10.46 19.58
N GLU A 159 5.71 -9.13 19.61
CA GLU A 159 6.81 -8.19 19.79
C GLU A 159 6.81 -7.60 21.20
N ASP A 160 7.97 -7.66 21.87
CA ASP A 160 8.15 -7.10 23.22
C ASP A 160 8.40 -5.58 23.20
N SER A 161 8.87 -5.05 22.06
CA SER A 161 9.28 -3.66 21.86
C SER A 161 9.10 -3.25 20.39
N ASN A 162 9.04 -1.94 20.14
CA ASN A 162 9.14 -1.37 18.78
C ASN A 162 10.61 -1.16 18.33
N TRP A 163 11.57 -1.58 19.16
CA TRP A 163 12.99 -1.51 18.86
C TRP A 163 13.61 -2.91 18.88
N ALA A 164 14.27 -3.28 17.78
CA ALA A 164 15.03 -4.53 17.67
C ALA A 164 16.52 -4.23 17.45
N PHE A 165 17.40 -5.03 18.08
CA PHE A 165 18.84 -4.85 17.98
C PHE A 165 19.40 -5.53 16.73
N ASP A 166 20.11 -4.79 15.88
CA ASP A 166 20.83 -5.33 14.74
C ASP A 166 22.29 -5.68 15.11
N GLU A 167 22.64 -6.96 15.03
CA GLU A 167 23.99 -7.41 15.40
C GLU A 167 25.11 -6.91 14.46
N ALA A 168 24.81 -6.62 13.20
CA ALA A 168 25.80 -6.16 12.22
C ALA A 168 26.09 -4.67 12.40
N ARG A 169 25.03 -3.85 12.55
CA ARG A 169 25.16 -2.40 12.76
C ARG A 169 25.46 -2.02 14.21
N ARG A 170 25.18 -2.91 15.17
CA ARG A 170 25.33 -2.68 16.62
C ARG A 170 24.48 -1.53 17.15
N GLN A 171 23.31 -1.32 16.55
CA GLN A 171 22.33 -0.31 16.93
C GLN A 171 20.94 -0.95 16.92
N PHE A 172 19.97 -0.29 17.55
CA PHE A 172 18.57 -0.64 17.44
C PHE A 172 17.96 0.02 16.20
N TYR A 173 17.02 -0.66 15.55
CA TYR A 173 16.18 -0.08 14.52
C TYR A 173 14.72 -0.14 14.96
N PHE A 174 13.95 0.85 14.51
CA PHE A 174 12.54 0.96 14.81
C PHE A 174 11.70 0.07 13.87
N HIS A 175 10.64 -0.51 14.41
CA HIS A 175 9.60 -1.21 13.66
C HIS A 175 8.26 -1.07 14.37
N ARG A 176 7.21 -0.73 13.64
CA ARG A 176 5.83 -0.68 14.19
C ARG A 176 5.12 -2.03 14.15
N PHE A 177 5.55 -2.86 13.21
CA PHE A 177 5.02 -4.20 12.97
C PHE A 177 6.02 -5.24 13.48
N PHE A 178 6.29 -6.31 12.74
CA PHE A 178 7.26 -7.29 13.16
C PHE A 178 8.69 -6.75 13.07
N SER A 179 9.59 -7.32 13.87
CA SER A 179 11.03 -7.01 13.84
C SER A 179 11.66 -7.21 12.45
N HIS A 180 11.06 -8.02 11.57
CA HIS A 180 11.51 -8.16 10.19
C HIS A 180 10.87 -7.18 9.19
N GLN A 181 10.17 -6.17 9.70
CA GLN A 181 9.59 -5.06 8.95
C GLN A 181 10.16 -3.73 9.46
N PRO A 182 11.46 -3.46 9.22
CA PRO A 182 12.08 -2.20 9.65
C PRO A 182 11.40 -0.99 9.00
N ASP A 183 11.10 0.02 9.82
CA ASP A 183 10.40 1.23 9.40
C ASP A 183 11.34 2.17 8.61
N LEU A 184 10.82 2.70 7.51
CA LEU A 184 11.51 3.67 6.68
C LEU A 184 11.55 5.03 7.38
N ASN A 185 12.69 5.71 7.26
CA ASN A 185 12.87 7.02 7.86
C ASN A 185 12.34 8.14 6.96
N PHE A 186 11.10 8.56 7.16
CA PHE A 186 10.49 9.66 6.39
C PHE A 186 11.05 11.06 6.73
N GLU A 187 11.93 11.21 7.73
CA GLU A 187 12.70 12.46 7.87
C GLU A 187 13.76 12.61 6.76
N ASN A 188 14.12 11.52 6.09
CA ASN A 188 15.10 11.52 5.01
C ASN A 188 14.42 11.80 3.65
N PRO A 189 14.73 12.92 2.98
CA PRO A 189 14.14 13.24 1.67
C PRO A 189 14.40 12.18 0.59
N ALA A 190 15.48 11.40 0.70
CA ALA A 190 15.75 10.31 -0.23
C ALA A 190 14.70 9.18 -0.15
N VAL A 191 14.10 8.96 1.02
CA VAL A 191 12.98 8.02 1.19
C VAL A 191 11.75 8.54 0.44
N HIS A 192 11.46 9.84 0.48
CA HIS A 192 10.35 10.41 -0.31
C HIS A 192 10.54 10.21 -1.81
N GLU A 193 11.75 10.46 -2.32
CA GLU A 193 12.06 10.23 -3.73
C GLU A 193 11.90 8.76 -4.11
N ALA A 194 12.35 7.84 -3.26
CA ALA A 194 12.15 6.41 -3.46
C ALA A 194 10.67 6.01 -3.50
N MET A 195 9.84 6.61 -2.63
CA MET A 195 8.38 6.41 -2.65
C MET A 195 7.77 6.92 -3.97
N TYR A 196 8.14 8.12 -4.43
CA TYR A 196 7.65 8.64 -5.70
C TYR A 196 8.06 7.78 -6.89
N GLU A 197 9.30 7.27 -6.91
CA GLU A 197 9.75 6.38 -7.97
C GLU A 197 8.99 5.05 -8.01
N MET A 198 8.71 4.47 -6.84
CA MET A 198 7.91 3.25 -6.72
C MET A 198 6.49 3.48 -7.21
N ILE A 199 5.84 4.55 -6.75
CA ILE A 199 4.46 4.88 -7.13
C ILE A 199 4.39 5.16 -8.64
N ARG A 200 5.35 5.94 -9.17
CA ARG A 200 5.50 6.23 -10.60
C ARG A 200 5.57 4.96 -11.43
N PHE A 201 6.40 3.99 -11.01
CA PHE A 201 6.57 2.74 -11.73
C PHE A 201 5.22 2.02 -11.95
N TRP A 202 4.40 1.88 -10.90
CA TRP A 202 3.10 1.21 -11.01
C TRP A 202 2.05 2.04 -11.74
N LEU A 203 2.04 3.36 -11.57
CA LEU A 203 1.16 4.25 -12.33
C LEU A 203 1.45 4.22 -13.84
N ASP A 204 2.73 4.17 -14.22
CA ASP A 204 3.17 4.03 -15.62
C ASP A 204 2.75 2.68 -16.23
N LEU A 205 2.57 1.64 -15.40
CA LEU A 205 2.00 0.36 -15.81
C LEU A 205 0.47 0.38 -15.95
N GLY A 206 -0.18 1.48 -15.56
CA GLY A 206 -1.62 1.69 -15.73
C GLY A 206 -2.47 1.48 -14.47
N VAL A 207 -1.87 1.23 -13.31
CA VAL A 207 -2.58 1.13 -12.02
C VAL A 207 -3.43 2.37 -11.76
N ASP A 208 -4.65 2.16 -11.28
CA ASP A 208 -5.68 3.20 -11.10
C ASP A 208 -5.64 3.92 -9.75
N GLY A 209 -4.81 3.43 -8.84
CA GLY A 209 -4.61 4.01 -7.54
C GLY A 209 -4.01 3.03 -6.54
N PHE A 210 -3.84 3.50 -5.32
CA PHE A 210 -3.20 2.74 -4.26
C PHE A 210 -4.02 2.75 -2.98
N ARG A 211 -4.03 1.62 -2.28
CA ARG A 211 -4.34 1.57 -0.86
C ARG A 211 -3.03 1.75 -0.10
N LEU A 212 -2.87 2.91 0.52
CA LEU A 212 -1.70 3.25 1.31
C LEU A 212 -1.83 2.56 2.67
N ASP A 213 -1.11 1.47 2.83
CA ASP A 213 -1.09 0.63 4.03
C ASP A 213 -0.24 1.30 5.11
N ALA A 214 -0.65 1.16 6.37
CA ALA A 214 0.06 1.67 7.53
C ALA A 214 0.28 3.21 7.49
N ILE A 215 -0.55 3.94 6.75
CA ILE A 215 -0.39 5.39 6.50
C ILE A 215 -0.31 6.25 7.78
N PRO A 216 -0.90 5.91 8.95
CA PRO A 216 -0.73 6.74 10.13
C PRO A 216 0.68 6.71 10.72
N TYR A 217 1.52 5.75 10.35
CA TYR A 217 2.72 5.42 11.12
C TYR A 217 4.03 5.97 10.53
N LEU A 218 3.97 6.77 9.45
CA LEU A 218 5.15 7.14 8.65
C LEU A 218 6.20 8.00 9.38
N TYR A 219 5.78 8.79 10.36
CA TYR A 219 6.66 9.63 11.16
C TYR A 219 6.44 9.35 12.64
N GLU A 220 7.53 9.42 13.40
CA GLU A 220 7.53 9.40 14.85
C GLU A 220 7.97 10.76 15.41
N SER A 221 7.43 11.13 16.57
CA SER A 221 7.80 12.36 17.27
C SER A 221 7.90 12.13 18.78
N ASP A 222 8.65 12.99 19.46
CA ASP A 222 8.82 12.90 20.92
C ASP A 222 7.55 13.32 21.68
N GLU A 223 6.74 14.22 21.10
CA GLU A 223 5.51 14.72 21.71
C GLU A 223 4.25 13.92 21.32
N GLY A 224 4.33 13.13 20.25
CA GLY A 224 3.24 12.38 19.68
C GLY A 224 3.17 10.93 20.14
N ASN A 225 2.24 10.18 19.56
CA ASN A 225 2.08 8.74 19.79
C ASN A 225 2.51 7.91 18.58
N GLY A 226 3.15 8.53 17.59
CA GLY A 226 3.58 7.89 16.35
C GLY A 226 2.41 7.53 15.44
N GLU A 227 1.23 8.14 15.60
CA GLU A 227 0.06 7.83 14.79
C GLU A 227 -0.62 9.11 14.29
N GLY A 228 -0.55 9.35 12.97
CA GLY A 228 -1.12 10.55 12.34
C GLY A 228 -0.36 11.81 12.71
N GLU A 229 0.96 11.73 12.85
CA GLU A 229 1.81 12.90 13.13
C GLU A 229 1.61 13.99 12.04
N PRO A 230 1.73 15.29 12.37
CA PRO A 230 1.51 16.36 11.39
C PRO A 230 2.38 16.20 10.12
N LYS A 231 3.63 15.74 10.25
CA LYS A 231 4.51 15.49 9.11
C LYS A 231 4.02 14.37 8.20
N THR A 232 3.32 13.36 8.75
CA THR A 232 2.64 12.33 7.97
C THR A 232 1.65 12.98 7.02
N HIS A 233 0.76 13.83 7.54
CA HIS A 233 -0.21 14.57 6.72
C HIS A 233 0.47 15.49 5.69
N GLU A 234 1.53 16.21 6.07
CA GLU A 234 2.30 17.05 5.14
C GLU A 234 2.92 16.27 3.97
N PHE A 235 3.41 15.06 4.23
CA PHE A 235 3.91 14.17 3.17
C PHE A 235 2.77 13.69 2.26
N ILE A 236 1.63 13.31 2.82
CA ILE A 236 0.48 12.84 2.05
C ILE A 236 -0.13 13.94 1.19
N ILE A 237 -0.17 15.20 1.65
CA ILE A 237 -0.57 16.36 0.83
C ILE A 237 0.36 16.49 -0.38
N LYS A 238 1.68 16.46 -0.18
CA LYS A 238 2.66 16.55 -1.27
C LYS A 238 2.53 15.40 -2.26
N LEU A 239 2.30 14.18 -1.74
CA LEU A 239 2.06 13.01 -2.56
C LEU A 239 0.77 13.17 -3.38
N ARG A 240 -0.31 13.64 -2.76
CA ARG A 240 -1.58 13.92 -3.44
C ARG A 240 -1.42 14.94 -4.56
N GLU A 241 -0.75 16.06 -4.29
CA GLU A 241 -0.48 17.10 -5.29
C GLU A 241 0.31 16.57 -6.48
N TRP A 242 1.30 15.71 -6.21
CA TRP A 242 2.09 15.06 -7.25
C TRP A 242 1.25 14.07 -8.08
N VAL A 243 0.44 13.21 -7.45
CA VAL A 243 -0.46 12.27 -8.14
C VAL A 243 -1.46 13.04 -9.00
N ASP A 244 -2.12 14.07 -8.48
CA ASP A 244 -3.13 14.84 -9.23
C ASP A 244 -2.53 15.55 -10.45
N ARG A 245 -1.28 16.01 -10.34
CA ARG A 245 -0.58 16.70 -11.43
C ARG A 245 -0.09 15.74 -12.51
N GLU A 246 0.58 14.65 -12.14
CA GLU A 246 1.25 13.75 -13.09
C GLU A 246 0.30 12.65 -13.61
N TYR A 247 -0.67 12.23 -12.80
CA TYR A 247 -1.59 11.12 -13.08
C TYR A 247 -3.05 11.47 -12.73
N PRO A 248 -3.66 12.42 -13.45
CA PRO A 248 -5.03 12.84 -13.16
C PRO A 248 -6.04 11.69 -13.25
N GLY A 249 -6.89 11.57 -12.24
CA GLY A 249 -7.94 10.54 -12.14
C GLY A 249 -7.52 9.25 -11.44
N ARG A 250 -6.28 9.17 -10.94
CA ARG A 250 -5.83 8.09 -10.04
C ARG A 250 -6.17 8.43 -8.60
N ILE A 251 -6.40 7.41 -7.79
CA ILE A 251 -6.85 7.60 -6.40
C ILE A 251 -5.83 7.11 -5.37
N MET A 252 -5.96 7.64 -4.16
CA MET A 252 -5.27 7.18 -2.97
C MET A 252 -6.30 6.85 -1.91
N ILE A 253 -6.18 5.67 -1.31
CA ILE A 253 -7.08 5.16 -0.28
C ILE A 253 -6.26 5.00 1.01
N ALA A 254 -6.62 5.72 2.06
CA ALA A 254 -5.97 5.61 3.36
C ALA A 254 -6.46 4.38 4.13
N GLU A 255 -5.52 3.53 4.56
CA GLU A 255 -5.79 2.63 5.67
C GLU A 255 -5.36 3.26 7.00
N ALA A 256 -6.29 4.02 7.59
CA ALA A 256 -6.14 4.55 8.93
C ALA A 256 -7.15 3.88 9.86
N ASN A 257 -6.74 2.84 10.57
CA ASN A 257 -7.58 2.21 11.59
C ASN A 257 -7.52 3.00 12.91
N GLN A 258 -8.11 4.20 12.91
CA GLN A 258 -8.11 5.13 14.02
C GLN A 258 -9.54 5.53 14.43
N TRP A 259 -9.66 6.43 15.41
CA TRP A 259 -10.93 7.04 15.78
C TRP A 259 -11.47 7.93 14.66
N PRO A 260 -12.81 8.19 14.60
CA PRO A 260 -13.42 8.86 13.45
C PRO A 260 -12.81 10.19 13.04
N ARG A 261 -12.32 10.99 13.99
CA ARG A 261 -11.76 12.31 13.70
C ARG A 261 -10.39 12.18 13.03
N GLU A 262 -9.58 11.24 13.51
CA GLU A 262 -8.24 10.94 13.05
C GLU A 262 -8.30 10.31 11.65
N VAL A 263 -9.23 9.38 11.40
CA VAL A 263 -9.49 8.86 10.04
C VAL A 263 -9.93 9.97 9.10
N ALA A 264 -10.82 10.86 9.55
CA ALA A 264 -11.31 11.96 8.73
C ALA A 264 -10.21 12.97 8.36
N ALA A 265 -9.14 13.08 9.16
CA ALA A 265 -8.01 13.96 8.85
C ALA A 265 -7.29 13.55 7.56
N PHE A 266 -7.26 12.25 7.23
CA PHE A 266 -6.64 11.74 5.99
C PHE A 266 -7.36 12.11 4.70
N PHE A 267 -8.50 12.82 4.75
CA PHE A 267 -9.08 13.46 3.57
C PHE A 267 -8.45 14.82 3.26
N GLY A 268 -7.78 15.45 4.24
CA GLY A 268 -7.26 16.81 4.15
C GLY A 268 -8.38 17.86 4.12
N SER A 269 -8.11 18.99 3.48
CA SER A 269 -9.07 20.08 3.25
C SER A 269 -9.35 20.29 1.76
N GLU A 270 -10.21 21.25 1.41
CA GLU A 270 -10.39 21.61 -0.01
C GLU A 270 -9.14 22.31 -0.57
N GLU A 271 -8.43 23.06 0.27
CA GLU A 271 -7.20 23.78 -0.10
C GLU A 271 -5.96 22.85 -0.12
N GLU A 272 -5.91 21.89 0.80
CA GLU A 272 -4.81 20.94 0.98
C GLU A 272 -5.37 19.51 1.01
N PRO A 273 -5.77 18.95 -0.14
CA PRO A 273 -6.38 17.63 -0.20
C PRO A 273 -5.36 16.53 0.07
N GLU A 274 -5.78 15.46 0.77
CA GLU A 274 -4.98 14.27 1.04
C GLU A 274 -5.51 13.05 0.26
N CYS A 275 -5.90 11.96 0.94
CA CYS A 275 -6.44 10.78 0.28
C CYS A 275 -7.85 11.04 -0.27
N HIS A 276 -8.18 10.36 -1.36
CA HIS A 276 -9.49 10.44 -2.00
C HIS A 276 -10.55 9.66 -1.20
N MET A 277 -10.10 8.59 -0.55
CA MET A 277 -10.90 7.66 0.23
C MET A 277 -10.16 7.29 1.50
N ALA A 278 -10.90 6.91 2.53
CA ALA A 278 -10.41 6.23 3.71
C ALA A 278 -11.41 5.13 4.08
N PHE A 279 -10.94 4.02 4.64
CA PHE A 279 -11.83 3.00 5.16
C PHE A 279 -12.59 3.51 6.39
N ASP A 280 -13.89 3.24 6.46
CA ASP A 280 -14.69 3.48 7.68
C ASP A 280 -14.46 2.34 8.69
N PHE A 281 -13.23 2.27 9.22
CA PHE A 281 -12.92 1.37 10.33
C PHE A 281 -13.81 1.60 11.55
N PRO A 282 -14.15 2.84 11.95
CA PRO A 282 -14.97 3.07 13.13
C PRO A 282 -16.33 2.37 13.05
N VAL A 283 -17.03 2.40 11.92
CA VAL A 283 -18.40 1.83 11.86
C VAL A 283 -18.42 0.30 11.93
N MET A 284 -17.43 -0.37 11.34
CA MET A 284 -17.41 -1.83 11.18
C MET A 284 -17.69 -2.59 12.50
N PRO A 285 -16.94 -2.39 13.61
CA PRO A 285 -17.20 -3.11 14.85
C PRO A 285 -18.54 -2.72 15.47
N ARG A 286 -19.04 -1.48 15.25
CA ARG A 286 -20.32 -1.03 15.81
C ARG A 286 -21.51 -1.74 15.17
N ILE A 287 -21.44 -2.11 13.89
CA ILE A 287 -22.46 -2.95 13.23
C ILE A 287 -22.60 -4.27 13.98
N PHE A 288 -21.49 -4.96 14.26
CA PHE A 288 -21.52 -6.23 15.00
C PHE A 288 -22.02 -6.07 16.43
N TYR A 289 -21.61 -5.00 17.14
CA TYR A 289 -22.12 -4.72 18.49
C TYR A 289 -23.62 -4.47 18.49
N ALA A 290 -24.14 -3.70 17.53
CA ALA A 290 -25.57 -3.40 17.42
C ALA A 290 -26.42 -4.65 17.10
N LEU A 291 -25.85 -5.65 16.42
CA LEU A 291 -26.54 -6.92 16.13
C LEU A 291 -26.55 -7.90 17.31
N ARG A 292 -25.73 -7.67 18.35
CA ARG A 292 -25.66 -8.54 19.54
C ARG A 292 -26.70 -8.20 20.62
N SER A 293 -27.41 -7.08 20.51
CA SER A 293 -28.49 -6.67 21.41
C SER A 293 -29.82 -7.31 21.04
#